data_AF-A0A7Y6X5W9-F1
#
_entry.id   AF-A0A7Y6X5W9-F1
#
_cell.length_a   1.000
_cell.length_b   1.000
_cell.length_c   1.000
_cell.angle_alpha   90.00
_cell.angle_beta   90.00
_cell.angle_gamma   90.00
#
_symmetry.space_group_name_H-M   'P 1'
#
loop_
_entity.id
_entity.type
_entity.pdbx_description
1 polymer ?
#
loop_
_entity_poly.entity_id
_entity_poly.type
_entity_poly.pdbx_seq_one_letter_code
_entity_poly.pdbx_strand_id
1 'polypeptide(L)'
;MRDSANLLASLAPGALFAVALLVVSSQPRFSWLAEPLRYPWELWVIALAGTTATVAGVADWRYHRVAQLRVGPNEHRAEFLALAGGGFPLFLLMCAASVAHRPLVFLLPVLVLLMGTVVLICYDEFVFHRRRCDRWESLLHRTLLLGHATAFLAWAHFCFVREHLHG
;
A
#
# COMPACT_ATOMS: atom_id res chain seq x y z
N MET A 1 -17.94 0.20 15.13
CA MET A 1 -16.86 1.19 15.35
C MET A 1 -15.48 0.66 14.97
N ARG A 2 -15.13 -0.61 15.24
CA ARG A 2 -13.79 -1.16 14.92
C ARG A 2 -13.55 -1.40 13.42
N ASP A 3 -14.55 -1.85 12.66
CA ASP A 3 -14.43 -2.05 11.20
C ASP A 3 -14.17 -0.75 10.42
N SER A 4 -14.65 0.38 10.95
CA SER A 4 -14.41 1.69 10.34
C SER A 4 -12.96 2.14 10.50
N ALA A 5 -12.30 1.74 11.58
CA ALA A 5 -10.89 2.05 11.81
C ALA A 5 -9.98 1.30 10.84
N ASN A 6 -10.27 0.03 10.55
CA ASN A 6 -9.50 -0.76 9.59
C ASN A 6 -9.68 -0.24 8.16
N LEU A 7 -10.91 0.12 7.77
CA LEU A 7 -11.16 0.78 6.49
C LEU A 7 -10.40 2.11 6.37
N LEU A 8 -10.45 2.95 7.41
CA LEU A 8 -9.71 4.21 7.42
C LEU A 8 -8.19 3.98 7.33
N ALA A 9 -7.66 3.00 8.07
CA ALA A 9 -6.24 2.65 8.03
C ALA A 9 -5.82 2.15 6.63
N SER A 10 -6.69 1.38 5.95
CA SER A 10 -6.45 0.90 4.59
C SER A 10 -6.53 2.02 3.54
N LEU A 11 -7.45 2.98 3.69
CA LEU A 11 -7.63 4.09 2.76
C LEU A 11 -6.66 5.27 3.00
N ALA A 12 -6.13 5.41 4.22
CA ALA A 12 -5.28 6.53 4.60
C ALA A 12 -4.06 6.71 3.67
N PRO A 13 -3.29 5.67 3.31
CA PRO A 13 -2.17 5.81 2.37
C PRO A 13 -2.59 6.41 1.01
N GLY A 14 -3.69 5.93 0.43
CA GLY A 14 -4.19 6.43 -0.86
C GLY A 14 -4.64 7.89 -0.79
N ALA A 15 -5.40 8.24 0.26
CA ALA A 15 -5.84 9.61 0.47
C ALA A 15 -4.67 10.58 0.73
N LEU A 16 -3.72 10.17 1.58
CA LEU A 16 -2.54 10.96 1.89
C LEU A 16 -1.61 11.09 0.68
N PHE A 17 -1.52 10.08 -0.17
CA PHE A 17 -0.79 10.16 -1.43
C PHE A 17 -1.37 11.23 -2.34
N ALA A 18 -2.70 11.26 -2.52
CA ALA A 18 -3.36 12.28 -3.32
C ALA A 18 -3.13 13.69 -2.76
N VAL A 19 -3.23 13.86 -1.43
CA VAL A 19 -2.92 15.13 -0.77
C VAL A 19 -1.46 15.52 -0.98
N ALA A 20 -0.52 14.58 -0.78
CA ALA A 20 0.91 14.83 -0.98
C ALA A 20 1.21 15.23 -2.44
N LEU A 21 0.56 14.60 -3.42
CA LEU A 21 0.70 14.93 -4.83
C LEU A 21 0.23 16.36 -5.12
N LEU A 22 -0.90 16.78 -4.54
CA LEU A 22 -1.42 18.15 -4.66
C LEU A 22 -0.49 19.19 -4.01
N VAL A 23 0.10 18.85 -2.85
CA VAL A 23 1.07 19.73 -2.17
C VAL A 23 2.34 19.86 -3.00
N VAL A 24 2.87 18.74 -3.49
CA VAL A 24 4.15 18.70 -4.22
C VAL A 24 4.04 19.28 -5.63
N SER A 25 2.89 19.18 -6.29
CA SER A 25 2.68 19.74 -7.64
C SER A 25 2.77 21.27 -7.69
N SER A 26 2.64 21.95 -6.55
CA SER A 26 2.85 23.40 -6.45
C SER A 26 4.33 23.82 -6.49
N GLN A 27 5.26 22.88 -6.34
CA GLN A 27 6.69 23.18 -6.29
C GLN A 27 7.32 23.11 -7.70
N PRO A 28 8.16 24.09 -8.10
CA PRO A 28 8.77 24.12 -9.43
C PRO A 28 9.57 22.87 -9.82
N ARG A 29 10.20 22.20 -8.84
CA ARG A 29 10.93 20.93 -9.02
C ARG A 29 10.05 19.81 -9.59
N PHE A 30 8.74 19.88 -9.36
CA PHE A 30 7.77 18.86 -9.77
C PHE A 30 6.80 19.35 -10.84
N SER A 31 7.18 20.39 -11.60
CA SER A 31 6.39 20.91 -12.73
C SER A 31 6.08 19.87 -13.79
N TRP A 32 6.93 18.85 -13.95
CA TRP A 32 6.71 17.70 -14.83
C TRP A 32 5.44 16.90 -14.45
N LEU A 33 4.92 17.03 -13.23
CA LEU A 33 3.64 16.44 -12.84
C LEU A 33 2.46 17.00 -13.66
N ALA A 34 2.57 18.19 -14.25
CA ALA A 34 1.54 18.72 -15.14
C ALA A 34 1.51 18.03 -16.52
N GLU A 35 2.47 17.15 -16.83
CA GLU A 35 2.64 16.51 -18.13
C GLU A 35 2.57 14.97 -18.04
N PRO A 36 1.36 14.37 -17.91
CA PRO A 36 1.20 12.92 -17.69
C PRO A 36 1.89 12.05 -18.75
N LEU A 37 1.94 12.51 -20.00
CA LEU A 37 2.58 11.77 -21.10
C LEU A 37 4.10 11.63 -20.94
N ARG A 38 4.73 12.42 -20.06
CA ARG A 38 6.16 12.32 -19.74
C ARG A 38 6.44 11.52 -18.47
N TYR A 39 5.41 10.98 -17.83
CA TYR A 39 5.61 10.24 -16.60
C TYR A 39 6.43 8.96 -16.87
N PRO A 40 7.33 8.59 -15.93
CA PRO A 40 7.89 7.24 -15.88
C PRO A 40 6.78 6.19 -15.97
N TRP A 41 7.01 5.11 -16.71
CA TRP A 41 6.04 4.01 -16.79
C TRP A 41 5.76 3.40 -15.40
N GLU A 42 6.72 3.47 -14.49
CA GLU A 42 6.60 3.01 -13.11
C GLU A 42 5.44 3.70 -12.40
N LEU A 43 5.22 5.00 -12.63
CA LEU A 43 4.11 5.73 -12.01
C LEU A 43 2.76 5.25 -12.51
N TRP A 44 2.66 4.87 -13.79
CA TRP A 44 1.45 4.26 -14.34
C TRP A 44 1.18 2.90 -13.73
N VAL A 45 2.22 2.07 -13.55
CA VAL A 45 2.09 0.77 -12.90
C VAL A 45 1.70 0.91 -11.43
N ILE A 46 2.30 1.85 -10.70
CA ILE A 46 1.90 2.17 -9.32
C ILE A 46 0.42 2.60 -9.27
N ALA A 47 0.00 3.50 -10.15
CA ALA A 47 -1.36 4.02 -10.17
C ALA A 47 -2.39 2.90 -10.46
N LEU A 48 -2.14 2.08 -11.48
CA LEU A 48 -3.03 0.98 -11.85
C LEU A 48 -3.06 -0.10 -10.76
N ALA A 49 -1.89 -0.62 -10.37
CA ALA A 49 -1.82 -1.71 -9.40
C ALA A 49 -2.29 -1.28 -8.00
N GLY A 50 -1.95 -0.07 -7.57
CA GLY A 50 -2.42 0.52 -6.31
C GLY A 50 -3.92 0.78 -6.30
N THR A 51 -4.50 1.25 -7.41
CA THR A 51 -5.96 1.41 -7.54
C THR A 51 -6.66 0.05 -7.48
N THR A 52 -6.16 -0.95 -8.21
CA THR A 52 -6.69 -2.32 -8.18
C THR A 52 -6.66 -2.90 -6.77
N ALA A 53 -5.54 -2.76 -6.05
CA ALA A 53 -5.42 -3.22 -4.67
C ALA A 53 -6.40 -2.50 -3.73
N THR A 54 -6.55 -1.18 -3.87
CA THR A 54 -7.47 -0.37 -3.07
C THR A 54 -8.92 -0.78 -3.30
N VAL A 55 -9.31 -0.97 -4.57
CA VAL A 55 -10.66 -1.45 -4.92
C VAL A 55 -10.90 -2.85 -4.35
N ALA A 56 -9.92 -3.75 -4.41
CA ALA A 56 -10.02 -5.07 -3.82
C ALA A 56 -10.19 -5.01 -2.29
N GLY A 57 -9.45 -4.14 -1.59
CA GLY A 57 -9.58 -3.94 -0.15
C GLY A 57 -10.93 -3.37 0.26
N VAL A 58 -11.47 -2.39 -0.49
CA VAL A 58 -12.82 -1.86 -0.26
C VAL A 58 -13.89 -2.94 -0.53
N ALA A 59 -13.71 -3.74 -1.57
CA ALA A 59 -14.61 -4.84 -1.90
C ALA A 59 -14.58 -5.93 -0.82
N ASP A 60 -13.41 -6.27 -0.29
CA ASP A 60 -13.24 -7.23 0.81
C ASP A 60 -13.90 -6.73 2.10
N TRP A 61 -13.64 -5.48 2.48
CA TRP A 61 -14.32 -4.85 3.61
C TRP A 61 -15.85 -4.88 3.46
N ARG A 62 -16.35 -4.57 2.26
CA ARG A 62 -17.80 -4.63 1.97
C ARG A 62 -18.32 -6.06 2.04
N TYR A 63 -17.55 -7.04 1.57
CA TYR A 63 -17.89 -8.45 1.62
C TYR A 63 -18.09 -8.92 3.06
N HIS A 64 -17.14 -8.61 3.95
CA HIS A 64 -17.22 -9.00 5.38
C HIS A 64 -18.42 -8.37 6.08
N ARG A 65 -18.73 -7.10 5.74
CA ARG A 65 -19.90 -6.37 6.26
C ARG A 65 -21.24 -7.02 5.85
N VAL A 66 -21.36 -7.47 4.60
CA VAL A 66 -22.58 -8.08 4.07
C VAL A 66 -22.72 -9.53 4.55
N ALA A 67 -21.62 -10.28 4.60
CA ALA A 67 -21.60 -11.67 5.01
C ALA A 67 -21.75 -11.89 6.54
N GLN A 68 -21.78 -10.82 7.34
CA GLN A 68 -21.86 -10.85 8.82
C GLN A 68 -20.83 -11.79 9.46
N LEU A 69 -19.63 -11.89 8.87
CA LEU A 69 -18.56 -12.72 9.39
C LEU A 69 -18.16 -12.21 10.79
N ARG A 70 -18.18 -13.11 11.79
CA ARG A 70 -17.75 -12.78 13.15
C ARG A 70 -16.23 -12.80 13.23
N VAL A 71 -15.62 -11.64 12.98
CA VAL A 71 -14.17 -11.42 13.13
C VAL A 71 -13.83 -11.31 14.62
N GLY A 72 -12.91 -12.14 15.09
CA GLY A 72 -12.51 -12.17 16.50
C GLY A 72 -11.75 -10.89 16.93
N PRO A 73 -11.63 -10.60 18.24
CA PRO A 73 -10.86 -9.45 18.72
C PRO A 73 -9.35 -9.56 18.44
N ASN A 74 -8.82 -10.78 18.30
CA ASN A 74 -7.41 -11.02 17.98
C ASN A 74 -7.12 -10.80 16.48
N GLU A 75 -8.03 -11.24 15.61
CA GLU A 75 -8.00 -11.02 14.16
C GLU A 75 -8.01 -9.51 13.87
N HIS A 76 -8.95 -8.76 14.46
CA HIS A 76 -8.97 -7.29 14.37
C HIS A 76 -7.66 -6.62 14.81
N ARG A 77 -7.01 -7.12 15.85
CA ARG A 77 -5.73 -6.56 16.34
C ARG A 77 -4.60 -6.85 15.37
N ALA A 78 -4.54 -8.07 14.82
CA ALA A 78 -3.56 -8.45 13.82
C ALA A 78 -3.71 -7.60 12.55
N GLU A 79 -4.93 -7.48 12.04
CA GLU A 79 -5.29 -6.66 10.88
C GLU A 79 -4.91 -5.19 11.10
N PHE A 80 -5.31 -4.60 12.24
CA PHE A 80 -4.98 -3.22 12.57
C PHE A 80 -3.46 -3.00 12.69
N LEU A 81 -2.73 -3.93 13.31
CA LEU A 81 -1.27 -3.84 13.40
C LEU A 81 -0.59 -3.94 12.03
N ALA A 82 -1.09 -4.81 11.14
CA ALA A 82 -0.58 -4.92 9.77
C ALA A 82 -0.79 -3.61 9.01
N LEU A 83 -1.98 -3.01 9.10
CA LEU A 83 -2.34 -1.79 8.39
C LEU A 83 -1.68 -0.53 8.98
N ALA A 84 -1.90 -0.27 10.27
CA ALA A 84 -1.46 0.96 10.93
C ALA A 84 -0.03 0.88 11.48
N GLY A 85 0.42 -0.31 11.91
CA GLY A 85 1.77 -0.52 12.46
C GLY A 85 2.82 -0.86 11.40
N GLY A 86 2.43 -1.56 10.33
CA GLY A 86 3.31 -1.91 9.22
C GLY A 86 3.12 -1.01 8.01
N GLY A 87 1.94 -1.09 7.39
CA GLY A 87 1.62 -0.44 6.12
C GLY A 87 1.75 1.08 6.15
N PHE A 88 1.24 1.74 7.19
CA PHE A 88 1.30 3.20 7.28
C PHE A 88 2.73 3.74 7.47
N PRO A 89 3.56 3.25 8.42
CA PRO A 89 4.97 3.63 8.50
C PRO A 89 5.76 3.34 7.23
N LEU A 90 5.50 2.18 6.58
CA LEU A 90 6.11 1.84 5.30
C LEU A 90 5.75 2.88 4.23
N PHE A 91 4.48 3.26 4.12
CA PHE A 91 4.03 4.30 3.20
C PHE A 91 4.75 5.64 3.43
N LEU A 92 4.87 6.09 4.69
CA LEU A 92 5.58 7.33 5.01
C LEU A 92 7.06 7.28 4.58
N LEU A 93 7.74 6.17 4.82
CA LEU A 93 9.12 5.98 4.34
C LEU A 93 9.20 5.99 2.82
N MET A 94 8.25 5.35 2.13
CA MET A 94 8.20 5.35 0.67
C MET A 94 8.00 6.77 0.11
N CYS A 95 7.12 7.56 0.71
CA CYS A 95 6.94 8.98 0.36
C CYS A 95 8.21 9.79 0.58
N ALA A 96 8.87 9.64 1.73
CA ALA A 96 10.11 10.34 2.04
C ALA A 96 11.23 10.00 1.04
N ALA A 97 11.40 8.72 0.73
CA ALA A 97 12.35 8.24 -0.26
C ALA A 97 12.07 8.80 -1.67
N SER A 98 10.80 8.90 -2.06
CA SER A 98 10.38 9.40 -3.38
C SER A 98 10.78 10.86 -3.65
N VAL A 99 10.95 11.67 -2.61
CA VAL A 99 11.31 13.09 -2.74
C VAL A 99 12.76 13.40 -2.32
N ALA A 100 13.43 12.44 -1.66
CA ALA A 100 14.78 12.58 -1.17
C ALA A 100 15.81 12.73 -2.30
N HIS A 101 16.87 13.49 -2.05
CA HIS A 101 18.00 13.59 -2.98
C HIS A 101 18.84 12.31 -3.02
N ARG A 102 18.91 11.59 -1.89
CA ARG A 102 19.62 10.30 -1.76
C ARG A 102 18.66 9.23 -1.26
N PRO A 103 17.84 8.64 -2.13
CA PRO A 103 16.81 7.68 -1.72
C PRO A 103 17.41 6.46 -1.02
N LEU A 104 18.60 5.99 -1.41
CA LEU A 104 19.26 4.78 -0.88
C LEU A 104 19.36 4.72 0.66
N VAL A 105 19.41 5.86 1.37
CA VAL A 105 19.40 5.89 2.84
C VAL A 105 18.12 5.26 3.43
N PHE A 106 17.02 5.31 2.68
CA PHE A 106 15.73 4.73 3.06
C PHE A 106 15.58 3.25 2.67
N LEU A 107 16.49 2.68 1.87
CA LEU A 107 16.35 1.30 1.39
C LEU A 107 16.26 0.30 2.53
N LEU A 108 17.23 0.33 3.45
CA LEU A 108 17.25 -0.58 4.60
C LEU A 108 16.02 -0.43 5.51
N PRO A 109 15.61 0.77 5.98
CA PRO A 109 14.44 0.89 6.84
C PRO A 109 13.13 0.51 6.12
N VAL A 110 13.01 0.78 4.81
CA VAL A 110 11.87 0.30 4.00
C VAL A 110 11.82 -1.22 3.96
N LEU A 111 12.95 -1.90 3.72
CA LEU A 111 12.99 -3.36 3.69
C LEU A 111 12.64 -3.98 5.05
N VAL A 112 13.13 -3.41 6.15
CA VAL A 112 12.81 -3.89 7.51
C VAL A 112 11.31 -3.78 7.79
N LEU A 113 10.69 -2.63 7.51
CA LEU A 113 9.25 -2.46 7.71
C LEU A 113 8.43 -3.31 6.74
N LEU A 114 8.87 -3.47 5.49
CA LEU A 114 8.21 -4.35 4.52
C LEU A 114 8.21 -5.80 5.03
N MET A 115 9.35 -6.32 5.47
CA MET A 115 9.44 -7.68 6.02
C MET A 115 8.52 -7.85 7.23
N GLY A 116 8.54 -6.90 8.17
CA GLY A 116 7.63 -6.92 9.32
C GLY A 116 6.15 -6.91 8.92
N THR A 117 5.79 -6.08 7.94
CA THR A 117 4.42 -6.01 7.41
C THR A 117 4.00 -7.31 6.74
N VAL A 118 4.88 -7.93 5.93
CA VAL A 118 4.63 -9.23 5.30
C VAL A 118 4.44 -10.32 6.35
N VAL A 119 5.24 -10.33 7.42
CA VAL A 119 5.06 -11.29 8.53
C VAL A 119 3.68 -11.14 9.17
N LEU A 120 3.21 -9.92 9.42
CA LEU A 120 1.89 -9.67 9.99
C LEU A 120 0.77 -10.10 9.02
N ILE A 121 0.89 -9.80 7.73
CA ILE A 121 -0.07 -10.24 6.70
C ILE A 121 -0.10 -11.77 6.60
N CYS A 122 1.06 -12.43 6.59
CA CYS A 122 1.12 -13.89 6.57
C CYS A 122 0.55 -14.52 7.85
N TYR A 123 0.79 -13.92 9.02
CA TYR A 123 0.19 -14.37 10.27
C TYR A 123 -1.33 -14.32 10.19
N ASP A 124 -1.88 -13.20 9.73
CA ASP A 124 -3.31 -13.00 9.57
C ASP A 124 -3.93 -14.03 8.60
N GLU A 125 -3.32 -14.18 7.42
CA GLU A 125 -3.76 -15.13 6.39
C GLU A 125 -3.72 -16.58 6.89
N PHE A 126 -2.64 -16.99 7.57
CA PHE A 126 -2.46 -18.39 7.96
C PHE A 126 -3.21 -18.79 9.23
N VAL A 127 -3.39 -17.86 10.18
CA VAL A 127 -4.03 -18.15 11.47
C VAL A 127 -5.54 -17.99 11.38
N PHE A 128 -6.05 -16.97 10.69
CA PHE A 128 -7.49 -16.67 10.68
C PHE A 128 -8.17 -17.05 9.37
N HIS A 129 -7.53 -16.77 8.23
CA HIS A 129 -8.19 -16.86 6.92
C HIS A 129 -8.07 -18.21 6.22
N ARG A 130 -6.96 -18.95 6.38
CA ARG A 130 -6.66 -20.20 5.64
C ARG A 130 -7.78 -21.26 5.69
N ARG A 131 -8.55 -21.33 6.78
CA ARG A 131 -9.63 -22.31 6.96
C ARG A 131 -11.04 -21.73 6.79
N ARG A 132 -11.17 -20.41 6.71
CA ARG A 132 -12.45 -19.69 6.68
C ARG A 132 -12.74 -19.08 5.30
N CYS A 133 -11.70 -18.61 4.61
CA CYS A 133 -11.85 -17.93 3.32
C CYS A 133 -12.54 -18.81 2.29
N ASP A 134 -13.60 -18.29 1.71
CA ASP A 134 -14.16 -18.83 0.49
C ASP A 134 -13.37 -18.37 -0.74
N ARG A 135 -13.85 -18.75 -1.92
CA ARG A 135 -13.18 -18.46 -3.19
C ARG A 135 -13.16 -16.97 -3.53
N TRP A 136 -14.15 -16.20 -3.10
CA TRP A 136 -14.23 -14.76 -3.37
C TRP A 136 -13.29 -13.98 -2.47
N GLU A 137 -13.31 -14.26 -1.17
CA GLU A 137 -12.37 -13.69 -0.19
C GLU A 137 -10.91 -13.97 -0.61
N SER A 138 -10.62 -15.22 -1.01
CA SER A 138 -9.29 -15.60 -1.51
C SER A 138 -8.87 -14.87 -2.79
N LEU A 139 -9.80 -14.64 -3.72
CA LEU A 139 -9.51 -13.87 -4.94
C LEU A 139 -9.19 -12.41 -4.60
N LEU A 140 -9.94 -11.80 -3.68
CA LEU A 140 -9.71 -10.42 -3.24
C LEU A 140 -8.36 -10.30 -2.53
N HIS A 141 -8.02 -11.21 -1.62
CA HIS A 141 -6.73 -11.25 -0.92
C HIS A 141 -5.56 -11.36 -1.91
N ARG A 142 -5.67 -12.25 -2.91
CA ARG A 142 -4.65 -12.39 -3.96
C ARG A 142 -4.51 -11.13 -4.80
N THR A 143 -5.63 -10.50 -5.15
CA THR A 143 -5.64 -9.25 -5.93
C THR A 143 -4.98 -8.13 -5.13
N LEU A 144 -5.28 -8.03 -3.84
CA LEU A 144 -4.69 -7.06 -2.92
C LEU A 144 -3.18 -7.26 -2.78
N LEU A 145 -2.74 -8.50 -2.51
CA LEU A 145 -1.33 -8.85 -2.38
C LEU A 145 -0.56 -8.58 -3.67
N LEU A 146 -1.06 -9.05 -4.82
CA LEU A 146 -0.41 -8.87 -6.12
C LEU A 146 -0.36 -7.40 -6.52
N GLY A 147 -1.45 -6.64 -6.30
CA GLY A 147 -1.50 -5.22 -6.61
C GLY A 147 -0.50 -4.42 -5.77
N HIS A 148 -0.45 -4.65 -4.45
CA HIS A 148 0.54 -3.99 -3.59
C HIS A 148 1.98 -4.40 -3.89
N ALA A 149 2.24 -5.69 -4.15
CA ALA A 149 3.57 -6.16 -4.52
C ALA A 149 4.04 -5.54 -5.84
N THR A 150 3.17 -5.51 -6.86
CA THR A 150 3.48 -4.91 -8.17
C THR A 150 3.74 -3.40 -8.04
N ALA A 151 2.90 -2.68 -7.30
CA ALA A 151 3.09 -1.26 -7.03
C ALA A 151 4.40 -1.00 -6.28
N PHE A 152 4.71 -1.81 -5.26
CA PHE A 152 5.97 -1.70 -4.50
C PHE A 152 7.19 -1.92 -5.40
N LEU A 153 7.19 -2.94 -6.26
CA LEU A 153 8.32 -3.22 -7.14
C LEU A 153 8.52 -2.11 -8.18
N ALA A 154 7.45 -1.59 -8.78
CA ALA A 154 7.52 -0.45 -9.69
C ALA A 154 8.06 0.80 -8.97
N TRP A 155 7.59 1.06 -7.75
CA TRP A 155 8.11 2.14 -6.91
C TRP A 155 9.59 1.97 -6.55
N ALA A 156 10.01 0.76 -6.18
CA ALA A 156 11.40 0.47 -5.84
C ALA A 156 12.32 0.64 -7.05
N HIS A 157 11.86 0.22 -8.23
CA HIS A 157 12.56 0.46 -9.49
C HIS A 157 12.73 1.96 -9.76
N PHE A 158 11.64 2.73 -9.61
CA PHE A 158 11.64 4.17 -9.76
C PHE A 158 12.61 4.88 -8.79
N CYS A 159 12.63 4.49 -7.51
CA CYS A 159 13.40 5.17 -6.47
C CYS A 159 14.86 4.74 -6.35
N PHE A 160 15.18 3.46 -6.57
CA PHE A 160 16.50 2.91 -6.20
C PHE A 160 17.30 2.35 -7.37
N VAL A 161 16.63 1.98 -8.47
CA VAL A 161 17.29 1.32 -9.60
C VAL A 161 17.55 2.32 -10.74
N ARG A 162 16.76 3.37 -10.85
CA ARG A 162 16.89 4.34 -11.93
C ARG A 162 18.01 5.36 -11.65
N GLU A 163 19.22 5.02 -12.07
CA GLU A 163 20.41 5.91 -12.03
C GLU A 163 20.25 7.21 -12.86
N HIS A 164 19.25 7.31 -13.74
CA HIS A 164 19.16 8.36 -14.76
C HIS A 164 18.22 9.54 -14.41
N LEU A 165 17.58 9.52 -13.23
CA LEU A 165 16.73 10.63 -12.73
C LEU A 165 17.35 11.40 -11.55
N HIS A 166 18.37 10.82 -10.93
CA HIS A 166 19.20 11.49 -9.95
C HIS A 166 20.46 11.91 -10.71
N GLY A 167 20.47 13.17 -11.18
CA GLY A 167 21.54 13.70 -12.03
C GLY A 167 22.94 13.49 -11.50
#